data_AF-A0A076HBG8-F1
#
_entry.id   AF-A0A076HBG8-F1
#
_cell.length_a   1.000
_cell.length_b   1.000
_cell.length_c   1.000
_cell.angle_alpha   90.00
_cell.angle_beta   90.00
_cell.angle_gamma   90.00
#
_symmetry.space_group_name_H-M   'P 1'
#
loop_
_entity.id
_entity.type
_entity.pdbx_description
1 polymer ?
#
loop_
_entity_poly.entity_id
_entity_poly.type
_entity_poly.pdbx_seq_one_letter_code
_entity_poly.pdbx_strand_id
1 'polypeptide(L)' 'MAAYTLDLLAQLPEAYQAFSPLIDILPLIPVFFLLLAFVWQASVGFR' A
#
# COMPACT_ATOMS: atom_id res chain seq x y z
N MET A 1 27.71 -9.72 -3.68
CA MET A 1 27.05 -9.20 -4.89
C MET A 1 25.87 -10.11 -5.20
N ALA A 2 24.70 -9.78 -4.66
CA ALA A 2 23.44 -10.29 -5.20
C ALA A 2 22.52 -9.07 -5.14
N ALA A 3 22.13 -8.62 -6.33
CA ALA A 3 21.36 -7.42 -6.52
C ALA A 3 20.07 -7.51 -5.71
N TYR A 4 19.69 -6.40 -5.09
CA TYR A 4 18.35 -6.16 -4.58
C TYR A 4 17.42 -6.13 -5.80
N THR A 5 17.03 -7.31 -6.29
CA THR A 5 16.03 -7.44 -7.34
C THR A 5 14.71 -7.04 -6.70
N LEU A 6 14.20 -5.87 -7.10
CA LEU A 6 12.80 -5.56 -6.93
C LEU A 6 12.05 -6.54 -7.84
N ASP A 7 11.83 -7.76 -7.37
CA ASP A 7 10.97 -8.74 -8.03
C ASP A 7 9.53 -8.22 -7.92
N LEU A 8 9.18 -7.32 -8.83
CA LEU A 8 7.88 -6.65 -8.89
C LEU A 8 6.72 -7.64 -9.18
N LEU A 9 6.99 -8.94 -9.35
CA LEU A 9 6.02 -9.97 -9.74
C LEU A 9 6.37 -11.36 -9.15
N ALA A 10 6.72 -11.46 -7.87
CA ALA A 10 6.81 -12.76 -7.19
C ALA A 10 5.40 -13.26 -6.79
N GLN A 11 5.10 -14.53 -7.06
CA GLN A 11 3.87 -15.16 -6.55
C GLN A 11 3.94 -15.29 -5.03
N LEU A 12 2.79 -15.15 -4.36
CA LEU A 12 2.71 -15.40 -2.93
C LEU A 12 2.91 -16.90 -2.63
N PRO A 13 3.48 -17.25 -1.47
CA PRO A 13 3.48 -18.63 -1.02
C PRO A 13 2.05 -19.17 -0.94
N GLU A 14 1.88 -20.48 -1.13
CA GLU A 14 0.56 -21.13 -1.27
C GLU A 14 -0.42 -20.78 -0.14
N ALA A 15 0.06 -20.74 1.11
CA ALA A 15 -0.74 -20.37 2.29
C ALA A 15 -1.29 -18.93 2.24
N TYR A 16 -0.70 -18.04 1.46
CA TYR A 16 -1.07 -16.62 1.38
C TYR A 16 -1.80 -16.25 0.09
N GLN A 17 -1.99 -17.18 -0.84
CA GLN A 17 -2.61 -16.90 -2.14
C GLN A 17 -4.03 -16.33 -2.02
N ALA A 18 -4.79 -16.74 -1.00
CA ALA A 18 -6.12 -16.19 -0.71
C ALA A 18 -6.10 -14.67 -0.42
N PHE A 19 -4.96 -14.11 -0.03
CA PHE A 19 -4.78 -12.68 0.27
C PHE A 19 -4.15 -11.89 -0.90
N SER A 20 -3.92 -12.50 -2.06
CA SER A 20 -3.40 -11.79 -3.24
C SER A 20 -4.18 -10.50 -3.54
N PRO A 21 -5.53 -10.51 -3.58
CA PRO A 21 -6.28 -9.29 -3.86
C PRO A 21 -6.08 -8.17 -2.84
N LEU A 22 -5.78 -8.51 -1.57
CA LEU A 22 -5.48 -7.52 -0.54
C LEU A 22 -4.09 -6.91 -0.77
N ILE A 23 -3.10 -7.77 -1.07
CA ILE A 23 -1.71 -7.37 -1.28
C ILE A 23 -1.58 -6.45 -2.49
N ASP A 24 -2.37 -6.68 -3.54
CA ASP A 24 -2.45 -5.80 -4.71
C ASP A 24 -2.84 -4.35 -4.35
N ILE A 25 -3.54 -4.14 -3.23
CA ILE A 25 -4.01 -2.82 -2.77
C ILE A 25 -3.04 -2.16 -1.78
N LEU A 26 -2.23 -2.93 -1.05
CA LEU A 26 -1.32 -2.40 -0.01
C LEU A 26 -0.38 -1.27 -0.51
N PRO A 27 0.15 -1.28 -1.76
CA PRO A 27 0.96 -0.18 -2.28
C PRO A 27 0.25 1.18 -2.32
N LEU A 28 -1.08 1.24 -2.26
CA LEU A 28 -1.85 2.49 -2.20
C LEU A 28 -1.89 3.14 -0.81
N ILE A 29 -1.50 2.43 0.26
CA ILE A 29 -1.55 2.94 1.64
C ILE A 29 -0.88 4.32 1.81
N PRO A 30 0.31 4.59 1.24
CA PRO A 30 0.94 5.91 1.34
C PRO A 30 0.08 7.04 0.75
N VAL A 31 -0.65 6.77 -0.34
CA VAL A 31 -1.59 7.73 -0.93
C VAL A 31 -2.78 7.96 0.00
N PHE A 32 -3.30 6.92 0.66
CA PHE A 32 -4.36 7.09 1.64
C PHE A 32 -3.94 7.94 2.84
N PHE A 33 -2.67 7.89 3.28
CA PHE A 33 -2.17 8.80 4.32
C PHE A 33 -2.11 10.26 3.86
N LEU A 34 -1.69 10.51 2.62
CA LEU A 34 -1.75 11.84 2.04
C LEU A 34 -3.20 12.35 1.99
N LEU A 35 -4.13 11.53 1.50
CA LEU A 35 -5.56 11.88 1.46
C LEU A 35 -6.14 12.09 2.85
N LEU A 36 -5.73 11.29 3.82
CA LEU A 36 -6.14 11.41 5.22
C LEU A 36 -5.70 12.76 5.81
N ALA A 37 -4.55 13.31 5.41
CA ALA A 37 -4.14 14.64 5.85
C ALA A 37 -5.14 15.72 5.39
N PHE A 38 -5.68 15.62 4.18
CA PHE A 38 -6.73 16.53 3.69
C PHE A 38 -8.07 16.29 4.37
N VAL A 39 -8.44 15.04 4.65
CA VAL A 39 -9.65 14.73 5.43
C VAL A 39 -9.55 15.33 6.84
N TRP A 40 -8.39 15.19 7.49
CA TRP A 40 -8.13 15.79 8.78
C TRP A 40 -8.22 17.31 8.71
N GLN A 41 -7.55 17.95 7.75
CA GLN A 41 -7.61 19.40 7.57
C GLN A 41 -9.04 19.89 7.30
N ALA A 42 -9.81 19.20 6.46
CA ALA A 42 -11.21 19.51 6.20
C ALA A 42 -12.08 19.42 7.47
N SER A 43 -11.83 18.42 8.34
CA SER A 43 -12.56 18.26 9.60
C SER A 43 -12.33 19.37 10.61
N VAL A 44 -11.20 20.07 10.52
CA VAL A 44 -10.86 21.23 11.36
C VAL A 44 -11.02 22.57 10.65
N GLY A 45 -11.56 22.56 9.41
CA GLY A 45 -11.87 23.76 8.64
C GLY A 45 -10.68 24.42 7.94
N PHE A 46 -9.61 23.68 7.65
CA PHE A 46 -8.38 24.21 7.03
C PHE A 46 -7.80 25.42 7.78
N ARG A 47 -7.75 25.32 9.11
CA ARG A 47 -7.14 26.31 10.01
C ARG A 47 -5.67 26.03 10.28
#